data_AF-A0A2A2FLR4-F1
#
_entry.id   AF-A0A2A2FLR4-F1
#
_cell.length_a   1.000
_cell.length_b   1.000
_cell.length_c   1.000
_cell.angle_alpha   90.00
_cell.angle_beta   90.00
_cell.angle_gamma   90.00
#
_symmetry.space_group_name_H-M   'P 1'
#
loop_
_entity.id
_entity.type
_entity.pdbx_description
1 polymer ?
#
loop_
_entity_poly.entity_id
_entity_poly.type
_entity_poly.pdbx_seq_one_letter_code
_entity_poly.pdbx_strand_id
1 'polypeptide(L)' 'MVTLVVGSMLTNTIREEYELFAQVAGATTHLLVEVAELPVSREIAEVVVPVGVLMGIWVFAYELQRLSRAD' A
#
# COMPACT_ATOMS: atom_id res chain seq x y z
N MET A 1 16.93 -13.90 -1.28
CA MET A 1 17.16 -13.51 0.13
C MET A 1 16.65 -12.10 0.41
N VAL A 2 17.10 -11.07 -0.32
CA VAL A 2 16.71 -9.67 -0.02
C VAL A 2 15.20 -9.39 -0.19
N THR A 3 14.54 -9.94 -1.20
CA THR A 3 13.07 -9.82 -1.37
C THR A 3 12.30 -10.38 -0.16
N LEU A 4 12.78 -11.47 0.44
CA LEU A 4 12.17 -12.04 1.65
C LEU A 4 12.40 -11.15 2.87
N VAL A 5 13.60 -10.55 2.99
CA VAL A 5 13.92 -9.61 4.08
C VAL A 5 13.05 -8.37 3.99
N VAL A 6 12.94 -7.77 2.80
CA VAL A 6 12.06 -6.61 2.56
C VAL A 6 10.61 -6.98 2.81
N GLY A 7 10.15 -8.17 2.36
CA GLY A 7 8.81 -8.70 2.64
C GLY A 7 8.52 -8.85 4.13
N SER A 8 9.45 -9.42 4.88
CA SER A 8 9.31 -9.58 6.33
C SER A 8 9.32 -8.24 7.07
N MET A 9 10.19 -7.30 6.67
CA MET A 9 10.22 -5.96 7.23
C MET A 9 8.93 -5.22 6.95
N LEU A 10 8.44 -5.26 5.71
CA LEU A 10 7.18 -4.64 5.35
C LEU A 10 6.01 -5.21 6.17
N THR A 11 5.95 -6.54 6.28
CA THR A 11 4.90 -7.22 7.04
C THR A 11 4.95 -6.85 8.52
N ASN A 12 6.14 -6.76 9.11
CA ASN A 12 6.29 -6.32 10.50
C ASN A 12 5.92 -4.85 10.68
N THR A 13 6.39 -3.97 9.79
CA THR A 13 6.06 -2.54 9.84
C THR A 13 4.56 -2.31 9.68
N ILE A 14 3.89 -3.02 8.76
CA ILE A 14 2.42 -2.93 8.62
C ILE A 14 1.71 -3.46 9.87
N ARG A 15 2.26 -4.49 10.52
CA ARG A 15 1.69 -5.00 11.77
C ARG A 15 1.84 -4.01 12.92
N GLU A 16 2.98 -3.34 13.01
CA GLU A 16 3.26 -2.31 14.04
C GLU A 16 2.46 -1.03 13.78
N GLU A 17 2.34 -0.63 12.51
CA GLU A 17 1.70 0.61 12.05
C GLU A 17 0.32 0.36 11.41
N TYR A 18 -0.38 -0.70 11.84
CA TYR A 18 -1.64 -1.13 11.23
C TYR A 18 -2.69 -0.02 11.21
N GLU A 19 -2.79 0.74 12.29
CA GLU A 19 -3.74 1.86 12.39
C GLU A 19 -3.45 2.95 11.36
N LEU A 20 -2.17 3.27 11.14
CA LEU A 20 -1.75 4.23 10.13
C LEU A 20 -2.09 3.72 8.73
N PHE A 21 -1.80 2.44 8.46
CA PHE A 21 -2.16 1.81 7.20
C PHE A 21 -3.67 1.84 6.95
N ALA A 22 -4.48 1.49 7.95
CA ALA A 22 -5.93 1.53 7.86
C ALA A 22 -6.46 2.95 7.61
N GLN A 23 -5.89 3.97 8.27
CA GLN A 23 -6.24 5.37 8.03
C GLN A 23 -5.90 5.80 6.59
N VAL A 24 -4.70 5.46 6.10
CA VAL A 24 -4.28 5.80 4.74
C VAL A 24 -5.18 5.12 3.71
N ALA A 25 -5.49 3.83 3.88
CA ALA A 25 -6.36 3.09 2.99
C ALA A 25 -7.80 3.63 3.00
N GLY A 26 -8.32 4.00 4.18
CA GLY A 26 -9.64 4.61 4.34
C GLY A 26 -9.72 6.00 3.69
N ALA A 27 -8.73 6.85 3.93
CA ALA A 27 -8.64 8.18 3.30
C ALA A 27 -8.53 8.07 1.77
N THR A 28 -7.73 7.13 1.27
CA THR A 28 -7.60 6.87 -0.17
C THR A 28 -8.92 6.40 -0.76
N THR A 29 -9.65 5.51 -0.07
CA THR A 29 -10.96 5.03 -0.49
C THR A 29 -11.97 6.17 -0.58
N HIS A 30 -12.01 7.04 0.43
CA HIS A 30 -12.87 8.22 0.42
C HIS A 30 -12.55 9.16 -0.75
N LEU A 31 -11.26 9.45 -1.00
CA LEU A 31 -10.84 10.28 -2.13
C LEU A 31 -11.27 9.68 -3.48
N LEU A 32 -11.11 8.36 -3.65
CA LEU A 32 -11.42 7.69 -4.92
C LEU A 32 -12.93 7.59 -5.18
N VAL A 33 -13.72 7.29 -4.14
CA VAL A 33 -15.16 7.03 -4.29
C VAL A 33 -15.97 8.32 -4.19
N GLU A 34 -15.66 9.18 -3.23
CA GLU A 34 -16.50 10.35 -2.92
C GLU A 34 -16.00 11.64 -3.60
N VAL A 35 -14.70 11.78 -3.86
CA VAL A 35 -14.15 12.99 -4.49
C VAL A 35 -13.94 12.79 -5.99
N ALA A 36 -13.38 11.64 -6.40
CA ALA A 36 -13.14 11.34 -7.80
C ALA A 36 -14.34 10.66 -8.51
N GLU A 37 -15.42 10.37 -7.77
CA GLU A 37 -16.66 9.72 -8.26
C GLU A 37 -16.39 8.48 -9.13
N LEU A 38 -15.36 7.71 -8.80
CA LEU A 38 -15.06 6.51 -9.57
C LEU A 38 -16.23 5.53 -9.49
N PRO A 39 -16.64 4.89 -10.60
CA PRO A 39 -17.79 4.00 -10.67
C PRO A 39 -17.46 2.63 -10.05
N VAL A 40 -17.06 2.62 -8.79
CA VAL A 40 -16.73 1.44 -7.98
C VAL A 40 -17.56 1.50 -6.71
N SER A 41 -18.19 0.37 -6.36
CA SER A 41 -18.93 0.31 -5.10
C SER A 41 -17.98 0.42 -3.91
N ARG A 42 -18.43 1.11 -2.86
CA ARG A 42 -17.66 1.31 -1.63
C ARG A 42 -17.16 -0.01 -1.03
N GLU A 43 -18.00 -1.05 -1.04
CA GLU A 43 -17.64 -2.39 -0.54
C GLU A 43 -16.48 -3.02 -1.32
N ILE A 44 -16.41 -2.81 -2.64
CA ILE A 44 -15.27 -3.26 -3.46
C ILE A 44 -14.04 -2.39 -3.17
N ALA A 45 -14.22 -1.07 -3.08
CA ALA A 45 -13.12 -0.14 -2.83
C ALA A 45 -12.44 -0.38 -1.47
N GLU A 46 -13.21 -0.67 -0.42
CA GLU A 46 -12.72 -0.98 0.93
C GLU A 46 -11.80 -2.21 0.97
N VAL A 47 -11.87 -3.10 -0.03
CA VAL A 47 -10.98 -4.26 -0.15
C VAL A 47 -9.85 -3.98 -1.14
N VAL A 48 -10.15 -3.42 -2.31
CA VAL A 48 -9.18 -3.24 -3.39
C VAL A 48 -8.17 -2.13 -3.09
N VAL A 49 -8.61 -1.04 -2.48
CA VAL A 49 -7.74 0.12 -2.19
C VAL A 49 -6.63 -0.23 -1.19
N PRO A 50 -6.89 -0.87 -0.03
CA PRO A 50 -5.81 -1.31 0.86
C PRO A 50 -4.79 -2.22 0.15
N VAL A 51 -5.25 -3.17 -0.68
CA VAL A 51 -4.37 -4.05 -1.45
C VAL A 51 -3.53 -3.24 -2.45
N GLY A 52 -4.13 -2.27 -3.13
CA GLY A 52 -3.43 -1.35 -4.03
C GLY A 52 -2.36 -0.52 -3.32
N VAL A 53 -2.67 -0.01 -2.12
CA VAL A 53 -1.71 0.72 -1.28
C VAL A 53 -0.53 -0.17 -0.89
N LEU A 54 -0.78 -1.41 -0.46
CA LEU A 54 0.28 -2.39 -0.15
C LEU A 54 1.17 -2.69 -1.37
N MET A 55 0.55 -2.90 -2.53
CA MET A 55 1.27 -3.13 -3.77
C MET A 55 2.11 -1.91 -4.18
N GLY A 56 1.58 -0.69 -4.01
CA GLY A 56 2.31 0.55 -4.27
C GLY A 56 3.54 0.69 -3.37
N ILE A 57 3.39 0.43 -2.07
CA ILE A 57 4.50 0.44 -1.12
C ILE A 57 5.55 -0.61 -1.51
N TRP A 58 5.12 -1.81 -1.89
CA TRP A 58 6.02 -2.88 -2.32
C TRP A 58 6.84 -2.49 -3.57
N VAL A 59 6.18 -1.98 -4.60
CA VAL A 59 6.84 -1.53 -5.83
C VAL A 59 7.81 -0.38 -5.55
N PHE A 60 7.41 0.57 -4.70
CA PHE A 60 8.27 1.68 -4.29
C PHE A 60 9.53 1.19 -3.58
N ALA A 61 9.39 0.27 -2.62
CA ALA A 61 10.52 -0.34 -1.92
C ALA A 61 11.45 -1.10 -2.88
N TYR A 62 10.88 -1.81 -3.86
CA TYR A 62 11.65 -2.51 -4.89
C TYR A 62 12.45 -1.53 -5.78
N GLU A 63 11.82 -0.46 -6.27
CA GLU A 63 12.51 0.52 -7.12
C GLU A 63 13.60 1.28 -6.34
N LEU A 64 13.36 1.65 -5.08
CA LEU A 64 14.39 2.21 -4.21
C LEU A 64 15.59 1.25 -4.07
N GLN A 65 15.32 -0.03 -3.86
CA GLN A 65 16.37 -1.04 -3.78
C GLN A 65 17.13 -1.17 -5.10
N ARG A 66 16.43 -1.12 -6.23
CA ARG A 66 17.04 -1.19 -7.57
C ARG A 66 17.96 0.03 -7.80
N LEU A 67 17.51 1.23 -7.48
CA LEU A 67 18.31 2.45 -7.58
C LEU A 67 19.55 2.38 -6.68
N SER A 68 19.39 1.96 -5.43
CA SER A 68 20.50 1.80 -4.47
C SER A 68 21.57 0.77 -4.90
N ARG A 69 21.28 -0.10 -5.87
CA ARG A 69 22.22 -1.08 -6.43
C ARG A 69 22.81 -0.66 -7.78
N ALA A 70 22.24 0.37 -8.40
CA ALA A 70 22.70 0.91 -9.67
C ALA A 70 23.87 1.89 -9.46
N ASP A 71 23.97 2.46 -8.26
CA ASP A 71 25.17 3.10 -7.70
C ASP A 71 26.14 2.07 -7.10
#